data_AF-A0A943DWZ0-F1
#
_entry.id   AF-A0A943DWZ0-F1
#
_cell.length_a   1.000
_cell.length_b   1.000
_cell.length_c   1.000
_cell.angle_alpha   90.00
_cell.angle_beta   90.00
_cell.angle_gamma   90.00
#
_symmetry.space_group_name_H-M   'P 1'
#
loop_
_entity.id
_entity.type
_entity.pdbx_description
1 polymer ?
#
loop_
_entity_poly.entity_id
_entity_poly.type
_entity_poly.pdbx_seq_one_letter_code
_entity_poly.pdbx_strand_id
1 'polypeptide(L)'
;MTDFKKISVLVGLVLSLSGGGEVGAKTASWSVEPKYSNIEMLSPGTYLVKRGVYSSIIDGEGRAIVPNTTDSITPFVENQALILTPAEDGRYRLQGILHDDFTTTAVAEEAYVDDYPFFSEGLLPVCNKSGFYGYMDPTGRLVLPMRYLNPRPFSEGYAAVIQKPKGGLLQGITKVLDKARDMFKQKATTIYINRAGTELKTAKEIGKIYNATTFNNGTAYVENNKGEFFTINLQGQIVKRGQIANYDVDDHYALVSDDDQDDVEIAEKKQPQNGGVVTFTRNNLTGYRTTAGTIVLPAQFTDAEEFADGYALAEVNGKWGILKLEDGTFSGHAVVAARSKKGRKGKGTPAAADKFTVTTPQSYANEPLTLTMDNEGTKSSESLEGTGSESRTYAMAAPITGNTVVTLSTPNLILWETHMVGSKQTDLADNNSQSGSANKNGRLRISISPKSAKADIKDNAAVTVTLTNPTDVAVSTTVRVSGNGLMGVNKAISIPAHGSRRVSTVFTKVFQKELRTVTVSAGGRTASKGIVVNPFYVKF
;
A
#
# COMPACT_ATOMS: atom_id res chain seq x y z
N MET A 1 -48.76 24.10 13.24
CA MET A 1 -48.61 23.04 14.27
C MET A 1 -48.35 21.77 13.48
N THR A 2 -47.13 21.25 13.37
CA THR A 2 -46.19 20.94 14.44
C THR A 2 -44.77 21.05 13.90
N ASP A 3 -43.91 21.77 14.63
CA ASP A 3 -42.45 21.74 14.50
C ASP A 3 -41.93 20.29 14.56
N PHE A 4 -40.87 19.96 13.80
CA PHE A 4 -39.71 19.22 14.32
C PHE A 4 -38.51 19.26 13.34
N LYS A 5 -37.55 20.12 13.72
CA LYS A 5 -36.07 20.00 13.68
C LYS A 5 -35.36 19.45 12.44
N LYS A 6 -34.55 20.33 11.82
CA LYS A 6 -33.29 19.95 11.16
C LYS A 6 -32.41 19.20 12.16
N ILE A 7 -32.01 17.99 11.82
CA ILE A 7 -30.96 17.24 12.52
C ILE A 7 -29.70 17.35 11.66
N SER A 8 -28.79 18.23 12.08
CA SER A 8 -27.39 18.21 11.67
C SER A 8 -26.67 17.32 12.67
N VAL A 9 -26.08 16.21 12.24
CA VAL A 9 -25.16 15.42 13.07
C VAL A 9 -23.79 15.46 12.41
N LEU A 10 -22.97 16.40 12.89
CA LEU A 10 -21.53 16.38 12.75
C LEU A 10 -21.02 16.28 14.19
N VAL A 11 -20.62 15.08 14.63
CA VAL A 11 -20.03 14.90 15.96
C VAL A 11 -18.54 14.75 15.77
N GLY A 12 -17.78 15.72 16.25
CA GLY A 12 -16.32 15.82 16.22
C GLY A 12 -15.88 17.22 16.64
N LEU A 13 -15.62 17.39 17.95
CA LEU A 13 -15.41 18.64 18.69
C LEU A 13 -16.66 19.55 18.71
N VAL A 14 -17.51 19.41 19.75
CA VAL A 14 -18.66 20.30 19.96
C VAL A 14 -18.17 21.61 20.60
N LEU A 15 -17.97 22.65 19.81
CA LEU A 15 -17.90 24.03 20.32
C LEU A 15 -19.32 24.46 20.69
N SER A 16 -19.78 24.15 21.91
CA SER A 16 -21.10 24.63 22.36
C SER A 16 -21.02 26.13 22.63
N LEU A 17 -21.73 26.95 21.85
CA LEU A 17 -21.96 28.37 22.17
C LEU A 17 -23.10 28.57 23.18
N SER A 18 -23.77 27.51 23.62
CA SER A 18 -24.60 27.47 24.83
C SER A 18 -25.06 26.03 25.12
N GLY A 19 -24.75 25.53 26.31
CA GLY A 19 -25.43 24.37 26.93
C GLY A 19 -24.79 22.98 26.75
N GLY A 20 -24.04 22.56 27.78
CA GLY A 20 -23.92 21.21 28.34
C GLY A 20 -23.89 19.97 27.43
N GLY A 21 -22.69 19.46 27.17
CA GLY A 21 -22.43 18.10 26.68
C GLY A 21 -21.09 18.01 25.95
N GLU A 22 -19.98 17.76 26.67
CA GLU A 22 -18.68 17.56 26.05
C GLU A 22 -18.62 16.18 25.36
N VAL A 23 -18.58 16.16 24.03
CA VAL A 23 -18.27 14.96 23.25
C VAL A 23 -16.90 15.16 22.61
N GLY A 24 -15.88 14.50 23.17
CA GLY A 24 -14.51 14.56 22.68
C GLY A 24 -14.33 13.88 21.31
N ALA A 25 -13.45 14.41 20.46
CA ALA A 25 -13.07 13.79 19.19
C ALA A 25 -11.80 12.96 19.36
N LYS A 26 -11.85 11.66 19.01
CA LYS A 26 -10.63 10.81 18.89
C LYS A 26 -9.64 11.44 17.90
N THR A 27 -8.36 11.13 18.04
CA THR A 27 -7.31 11.64 17.16
C THR A 27 -6.16 10.65 17.01
N ALA A 28 -5.14 11.02 16.25
CA ALA A 28 -3.91 10.27 16.06
C ALA A 28 -2.73 11.22 15.92
N SER A 29 -1.55 10.77 16.34
CA SER A 29 -0.28 11.49 16.23
C SER A 29 0.67 10.83 15.23
N TRP A 30 1.69 11.57 14.79
CA TRP A 30 2.81 10.96 14.10
C TRP A 30 3.68 10.24 15.13
N SER A 31 3.59 8.91 15.13
CA SER A 31 4.58 8.07 15.81
C SER A 31 5.93 8.18 15.10
N VAL A 32 5.88 8.20 13.77
CA VAL A 32 7.02 8.45 12.91
C VAL A 32 6.62 9.44 11.83
N GLU A 33 7.22 10.63 11.85
CA GLU A 33 6.93 11.66 10.85
C GLU A 33 7.25 11.21 9.41
N PRO A 34 6.51 11.72 8.40
CA PRO A 34 6.74 11.42 6.99
C PRO A 34 8.16 11.74 6.53
N LYS A 35 8.98 10.70 6.35
CA LYS A 35 10.39 10.86 5.93
C LYS A 35 10.89 9.74 5.01
N TYR A 36 10.14 8.65 4.90
CA TYR A 36 10.51 7.49 4.10
C TYR A 36 9.96 7.59 2.69
N SER A 37 10.71 7.09 1.71
CA SER A 37 10.22 6.94 0.33
C SER A 37 9.29 5.73 0.17
N ASN A 38 9.40 4.76 1.06
CA ASN A 38 8.50 3.61 1.15
C ASN A 38 8.46 3.11 2.59
N ILE A 39 7.30 2.62 3.01
CA ILE A 39 7.12 1.86 4.24
C ILE A 39 6.21 0.68 3.94
N GLU A 40 6.52 -0.49 4.49
CA GLU A 40 5.76 -1.72 4.30
C GLU A 40 5.65 -2.42 5.65
N MET A 41 4.45 -2.83 6.04
CA MET A 41 4.26 -3.61 7.27
C MET A 41 4.69 -5.05 7.03
N LEU A 42 5.67 -5.53 7.81
CA LEU A 42 6.15 -6.92 7.73
C LEU A 42 5.30 -7.84 8.62
N SER A 43 4.96 -7.34 9.81
CA SER A 43 4.08 -7.96 10.79
C SER A 43 3.46 -6.85 11.65
N PRO A 44 2.39 -7.13 12.43
CA PRO A 44 1.81 -6.17 13.35
C PRO A 44 2.84 -5.37 14.15
N GLY A 45 2.83 -4.04 13.99
CA GLY A 45 3.73 -3.12 14.70
C GLY A 45 5.19 -3.07 14.21
N THR A 46 5.53 -3.76 13.11
CA THR A 46 6.89 -3.77 12.54
C THR A 46 6.91 -3.46 11.05
N TYR A 47 7.84 -2.59 10.65
CA TYR A 47 7.83 -1.96 9.35
C TYR A 47 9.20 -1.98 8.67
N LEU A 48 9.24 -2.43 7.41
CA LEU A 48 10.35 -2.21 6.49
C LEU A 48 10.25 -0.79 5.93
N VAL A 49 11.25 0.03 6.21
CA VAL A 49 11.31 1.41 5.73
C VAL A 49 12.46 1.62 4.77
N LYS A 50 12.23 2.46 3.75
CA LYS A 50 13.26 2.88 2.80
C LYS A 50 13.47 4.39 2.84
N ARG A 51 14.72 4.82 2.95
CA ARG A 51 15.13 6.23 2.86
C ARG A 51 16.31 6.36 1.91
N GLY A 52 16.02 6.69 0.65
CA GLY A 52 17.04 6.71 -0.40
C GLY A 52 17.49 5.29 -0.71
N VAL A 53 18.78 5.00 -0.56
CA VAL A 53 19.36 3.66 -0.77
C VAL A 53 19.32 2.78 0.48
N TYR A 54 18.99 3.34 1.63
CA TYR A 54 19.02 2.61 2.91
C TYR A 54 17.67 1.98 3.19
N SER A 55 17.70 0.73 3.62
CA SER A 55 16.56 0.01 4.19
C SER A 55 16.79 -0.16 5.70
N SER A 56 15.70 -0.21 6.47
CA SER A 56 15.74 -0.52 7.90
C SER A 56 14.45 -1.19 8.32
N ILE A 57 14.50 -1.94 9.41
CA ILE A 57 13.30 -2.41 10.08
C ILE A 57 13.14 -1.60 11.35
N ILE A 58 11.98 -1.00 11.50
CA ILE A 58 11.61 -0.20 12.67
C ILE A 58 10.34 -0.76 13.30
N ASP A 59 10.18 -0.53 14.60
CA ASP A 59 8.87 -0.69 15.23
C ASP A 59 7.95 0.50 14.92
N GLY A 60 6.70 0.41 15.39
CA GLY A 60 5.70 1.47 15.26
C GLY A 60 6.09 2.82 15.88
N GLU A 61 7.05 2.85 16.81
CA GLU A 61 7.60 4.07 17.44
C GLU A 61 8.85 4.59 16.70
N GLY A 62 9.25 3.95 15.60
CA GLY A 62 10.41 4.33 14.82
C GLY A 62 11.76 3.93 15.42
N ARG A 63 11.77 3.10 16.46
CA ARG A 63 13.01 2.52 17.01
C ARG A 63 13.52 1.48 16.02
N ALA A 64 14.80 1.58 15.66
CA ALA A 64 15.42 0.62 14.75
C ALA A 64 15.53 -0.74 15.42
N ILE A 65 14.90 -1.75 14.81
CA ILE A 65 15.08 -3.16 15.10
C ILE A 65 16.27 -3.68 14.30
N VAL A 66 16.29 -3.39 12.99
CA VAL A 66 17.43 -3.64 12.09
C VAL A 66 17.88 -2.30 11.50
N PRO A 67 19.01 -1.72 11.92
CA PRO A 67 19.41 -0.37 11.53
C PRO A 67 20.13 -0.34 10.17
N ASN A 68 19.72 0.62 9.32
CA ASN A 68 20.49 1.20 8.20
C ASN A 68 21.34 0.21 7.40
N THR A 69 20.71 -0.80 6.81
CA THR A 69 21.38 -1.65 5.83
C THR A 69 21.35 -0.96 4.46
N THR A 70 22.47 -0.97 3.74
CA THR A 70 22.46 -0.74 2.27
C THR A 70 21.89 -1.95 1.52
N ASP A 71 21.62 -3.01 2.28
CA ASP A 71 21.18 -4.31 1.80
C ASP A 71 19.67 -4.33 1.69
N SER A 72 19.19 -4.98 0.62
CA SER A 72 17.78 -5.28 0.43
C SER A 72 17.34 -6.34 1.44
N ILE A 73 16.18 -6.14 2.04
CA ILE A 73 15.52 -7.16 2.87
C ILE A 73 14.36 -7.74 2.06
N THR A 74 14.33 -9.07 1.90
CA THR A 74 13.23 -9.75 1.18
C THR A 74 11.96 -9.80 2.06
N PRO A 75 10.78 -10.05 1.47
CA PRO A 75 9.60 -10.44 2.24
C PRO A 75 9.88 -11.68 3.11
N PHE A 76 9.11 -11.83 4.18
CA PHE A 76 9.16 -13.04 5.00
C PHE A 76 8.52 -14.22 4.27
N VAL A 77 9.25 -15.33 4.18
CA VAL A 77 8.78 -16.63 3.70
C VAL A 77 9.20 -17.68 4.74
N GLU A 78 8.26 -18.53 5.18
CA GLU A 78 8.50 -19.50 6.27
C GLU A 78 9.15 -18.88 7.52
N ASN A 79 8.67 -17.69 7.92
CA ASN A 79 9.19 -16.92 9.06
C ASN A 79 10.65 -16.46 8.90
N GLN A 80 11.17 -16.40 7.67
CA GLN A 80 12.53 -15.95 7.35
C GLN A 80 12.51 -14.85 6.28
N ALA A 81 13.33 -13.81 6.47
CA ALA A 81 13.67 -12.83 5.44
C ALA A 81 15.19 -12.80 5.22
N LEU A 82 15.64 -12.45 4.01
CA LEU A 82 17.05 -12.42 3.65
C LEU A 82 17.57 -10.99 3.64
N ILE A 83 18.76 -10.78 4.20
CA ILE A 83 19.51 -9.52 4.13
C ILE A 83 20.56 -9.66 3.02
N LEU A 84 20.39 -8.88 1.95
CA LEU A 84 21.04 -9.09 0.66
C LEU A 84 21.82 -7.85 0.17
N THR A 85 23.12 -7.99 -0.08
CA THR A 85 23.92 -6.95 -0.75
C THR A 85 24.05 -7.26 -2.24
N PRO A 86 23.81 -6.30 -3.16
CA PRO A 86 24.12 -6.49 -4.58
C PRO A 86 25.60 -6.86 -4.80
N ALA A 87 25.86 -7.83 -5.68
CA ALA A 87 27.22 -8.22 -6.10
C ALA A 87 27.50 -7.76 -7.54
N GLU A 88 28.79 -7.60 -7.88
CA GLU A 88 29.22 -7.10 -9.21
C GLU A 88 28.77 -7.95 -10.40
N ASP A 89 28.53 -9.25 -10.17
CA ASP A 89 28.12 -10.21 -11.20
C ASP A 89 26.60 -10.27 -11.43
N GLY A 90 25.83 -9.42 -10.75
CA GLY A 90 24.38 -9.34 -10.85
C GLY A 90 23.62 -10.24 -9.86
N ARG A 91 24.33 -11.06 -9.07
CA ARG A 91 23.73 -11.83 -7.96
C ARG A 91 23.61 -10.98 -6.70
N TYR A 92 23.02 -11.57 -5.66
CA TYR A 92 22.96 -10.94 -4.33
C TYR A 92 23.73 -11.77 -3.32
N ARG A 93 24.68 -11.15 -2.63
CA ARG A 93 25.39 -11.75 -1.50
C ARG A 93 24.46 -11.82 -0.30
N LEU A 94 24.35 -13.01 0.29
CA LEU A 94 23.60 -13.22 1.53
C LEU A 94 24.47 -12.77 2.71
N GLN A 95 24.05 -11.72 3.42
CA GLN A 95 24.73 -11.20 4.62
C GLN A 95 24.17 -11.81 5.90
N GLY A 96 22.87 -12.05 5.91
CA GLY A 96 22.18 -12.55 7.09
C GLY A 96 20.78 -13.05 6.78
N ILE A 97 20.24 -13.80 7.73
CA ILE A 97 18.89 -14.29 7.76
C ILE A 97 18.20 -13.60 8.94
N LEU A 98 17.10 -12.92 8.65
CA LEU A 98 16.26 -12.29 9.64
C LEU A 98 15.11 -13.23 10.00
N HIS A 99 14.96 -13.49 11.30
CA HIS A 99 13.89 -14.31 11.86
C HIS A 99 12.65 -13.47 12.18
N ASP A 100 11.50 -14.12 12.38
CA ASP A 100 10.22 -13.50 12.73
C ASP A 100 10.22 -12.83 14.13
N ASP A 101 11.10 -13.26 15.02
CA ASP A 101 11.41 -12.60 16.29
C ASP A 101 12.40 -11.42 16.15
N PHE A 102 12.77 -11.08 14.91
CA PHE A 102 13.74 -10.06 14.51
C PHE A 102 15.17 -10.28 14.97
N THR A 103 15.50 -11.46 15.49
CA THR A 103 16.90 -11.85 15.62
C THR A 103 17.49 -12.05 14.23
N THR A 104 18.79 -11.79 14.11
CA THR A 104 19.52 -11.94 12.85
C THR A 104 20.59 -13.00 13.00
N THR A 105 20.55 -14.01 12.15
CA THR A 105 21.65 -14.95 11.96
C THR A 105 22.59 -14.40 10.88
N ALA A 106 23.81 -14.05 11.28
CA ALA A 106 24.84 -13.63 10.33
C ALA A 106 25.33 -14.82 9.50
N VAL A 107 25.44 -14.64 8.18
CA VAL A 107 25.98 -15.67 7.29
C VAL A 107 27.45 -15.36 7.04
N ALA A 108 28.33 -16.07 7.76
CA ALA A 108 29.78 -15.85 7.68
C ALA A 108 30.39 -16.40 6.39
N GLU A 109 29.83 -17.48 5.85
CA GLU A 109 30.30 -18.07 4.59
C GLU A 109 29.93 -17.15 3.41
N GLU A 110 30.85 -17.03 2.46
CA GLU A 110 30.58 -16.25 1.25
C GLU A 110 29.59 -17.01 0.33
N ALA A 111 28.31 -16.67 0.49
CA ALA A 111 27.19 -17.27 -0.22
C ALA A 111 26.36 -16.22 -0.96
N TYR A 112 25.75 -16.63 -2.07
CA TYR A 112 24.92 -15.80 -2.93
C TYR A 112 23.57 -16.48 -3.19
N VAL A 113 22.55 -15.67 -3.40
CA VAL A 113 21.23 -16.10 -3.88
C VAL A 113 20.98 -15.56 -5.29
N ASP A 114 20.15 -16.27 -6.04
CA ASP A 114 19.86 -15.99 -7.46
C ASP A 114 18.37 -16.31 -7.74
N ASP A 115 18.07 -17.36 -8.50
CA ASP A 115 16.72 -17.70 -9.00
C ASP A 115 15.65 -17.91 -7.89
N TYR A 116 16.04 -18.36 -6.70
CA TYR A 116 15.11 -18.73 -5.61
C TYR A 116 15.54 -18.13 -4.26
N PRO A 117 15.37 -16.81 -4.04
CA PRO A 117 15.84 -16.12 -2.83
C PRO A 117 14.85 -16.26 -1.67
N PHE A 118 14.43 -17.49 -1.34
CA PHE A 118 13.48 -17.78 -0.25
C PHE A 118 13.68 -19.19 0.33
N PHE A 119 13.23 -19.38 1.57
CA PHE A 119 13.21 -20.70 2.22
C PHE A 119 12.03 -21.52 1.74
N SER A 120 12.27 -22.81 1.48
CA SER A 120 11.23 -23.79 1.20
C SER A 120 11.53 -25.07 1.98
N GLU A 121 10.56 -25.49 2.77
CA GLU A 121 10.70 -26.49 3.81
C GLU A 121 11.91 -26.26 4.76
N GLY A 122 12.22 -25.01 5.08
CA GLY A 122 13.34 -24.65 5.95
C GLY A 122 14.71 -24.84 5.32
N LEU A 123 14.82 -24.90 3.99
CA LEU A 123 16.10 -24.88 3.27
C LEU A 123 16.11 -23.77 2.20
N LEU A 124 17.21 -23.03 2.13
CA LEU A 124 17.47 -21.97 1.17
C LEU A 124 18.52 -22.42 0.14
N PRO A 125 18.23 -22.39 -1.18
CA PRO A 125 19.23 -22.57 -2.21
C PRO A 125 20.25 -21.43 -2.20
N VAL A 126 21.54 -21.75 -2.03
CA VAL A 126 22.64 -20.76 -2.04
C VAL A 126 23.76 -21.22 -2.95
N CYS A 127 24.50 -20.30 -3.57
CA CYS A 127 25.64 -20.61 -4.43
C CYS A 127 26.93 -19.90 -4.03
N ASN A 128 28.07 -20.48 -4.40
CA ASN A 128 29.37 -19.83 -4.28
C ASN A 128 29.67 -18.94 -5.51
N LYS A 129 30.79 -18.21 -5.47
CA LYS A 129 31.30 -17.43 -6.61
C LYS A 129 31.39 -18.22 -7.91
N SER A 130 31.73 -19.50 -7.81
CA SER A 130 31.83 -20.43 -8.95
C SER A 130 30.50 -21.01 -9.41
N GLY A 131 29.35 -20.48 -8.96
CA GLY A 131 28.02 -20.87 -9.43
C GLY A 131 27.56 -22.27 -9.03
N PHE A 132 28.26 -22.94 -8.10
CA PHE A 132 27.79 -24.20 -7.53
C PHE A 132 26.87 -23.94 -6.37
N TYR A 133 25.76 -24.66 -6.37
CA TYR A 133 24.69 -24.53 -5.40
C TYR A 133 24.76 -25.61 -4.32
N GLY A 134 24.35 -25.21 -3.13
CA GLY A 134 24.06 -26.04 -1.96
C GLY A 134 22.76 -25.56 -1.31
N TYR A 135 22.46 -26.08 -0.13
CA TYR A 135 21.28 -25.67 0.64
C TYR A 135 21.67 -25.33 2.06
N MET A 136 21.18 -24.18 2.54
CA MET A 136 21.46 -23.61 3.85
C MET A 136 20.21 -23.67 4.74
N ASP A 137 20.37 -23.92 6.03
CA ASP A 137 19.29 -23.83 7.02
C ASP A 137 19.15 -22.40 7.58
N PRO A 138 18.08 -22.08 8.34
CA PRO A 138 17.90 -20.75 8.95
C PRO A 138 19.01 -20.38 9.95
N THR A 139 19.77 -21.35 10.45
CA THR A 139 20.92 -21.09 11.33
C THR A 139 22.18 -20.67 10.55
N GLY A 140 22.07 -20.48 9.23
CA GLY A 140 23.15 -20.05 8.36
C GLY A 140 24.14 -21.18 8.02
N ARG A 141 23.81 -22.44 8.35
CA ARG A 141 24.69 -23.59 8.11
C ARG A 141 24.32 -24.27 6.80
N LEU A 142 25.32 -24.64 5.99
CA LEU A 142 25.12 -25.50 4.83
C LEU A 142 24.73 -26.91 5.28
N VAL A 143 23.47 -27.28 5.03
CA VAL A 143 22.94 -28.63 5.20
C VAL A 143 23.39 -29.52 4.03
N LEU A 144 23.40 -28.96 2.82
CA LEU A 144 23.89 -29.62 1.63
C LEU A 144 25.02 -28.80 1.00
N PRO A 145 26.19 -29.41 0.73
CA PRO A 145 27.36 -28.67 0.27
C PRO A 145 27.17 -28.13 -1.16
N MET A 146 27.90 -27.05 -1.48
CA MET A 146 27.85 -26.37 -2.77
C MET A 146 28.52 -27.17 -3.90
N ARG A 147 27.84 -28.21 -4.41
CA ARG A 147 28.33 -29.12 -5.46
C ARG A 147 27.31 -29.41 -6.57
N TYR A 148 26.16 -28.74 -6.51
CA TYR A 148 25.05 -28.91 -7.44
C TYR A 148 24.98 -27.75 -8.43
N LEU A 149 24.21 -27.92 -9.49
CA LEU A 149 23.87 -26.87 -10.44
C LEU A 149 22.34 -26.81 -10.59
N ASN A 150 21.82 -25.64 -10.93
CA ASN A 150 20.40 -25.41 -11.21
C ASN A 150 19.46 -26.07 -10.18
N PRO A 151 19.60 -25.75 -8.88
CA PRO A 151 18.74 -26.34 -7.86
C PRO A 151 17.31 -25.84 -8.00
N ARG A 152 16.34 -26.69 -7.67
CA ARG A 152 14.98 -26.26 -7.34
C ARG A 152 14.83 -26.10 -5.82
N PRO A 153 13.83 -25.35 -5.34
CA PRO A 153 13.45 -25.37 -3.93
C PRO A 153 13.10 -26.79 -3.45
N PHE A 154 13.22 -27.03 -2.14
CA PHE A 154 12.74 -28.28 -1.55
C PHE A 154 11.22 -28.29 -1.55
N SER A 155 10.62 -29.43 -1.92
CA SER A 155 9.18 -29.68 -1.83
C SER A 155 8.93 -31.18 -1.66
N GLU A 156 8.00 -31.52 -0.78
CA GLU A 156 7.69 -32.88 -0.33
C GLU A 156 8.93 -33.69 0.05
N GLY A 157 9.91 -33.04 0.69
CA GLY A 157 11.16 -33.64 1.16
C GLY A 157 12.25 -33.86 0.11
N TYR A 158 12.05 -33.44 -1.14
CA TYR A 158 13.02 -33.58 -2.23
C TYR A 158 13.30 -32.26 -2.96
N ALA A 159 14.47 -32.15 -3.56
CA ALA A 159 14.81 -31.09 -4.50
C ALA A 159 15.46 -31.66 -5.76
N ALA A 160 15.04 -31.17 -6.92
CA ALA A 160 15.69 -31.49 -8.19
C ALA A 160 16.97 -30.66 -8.36
N VAL A 161 18.07 -31.32 -8.72
CA VAL A 161 19.38 -30.70 -8.88
C VAL A 161 20.15 -31.35 -10.04
N ILE A 162 21.05 -30.62 -10.67
CA ILE A 162 22.01 -31.18 -11.61
C ILE A 162 23.28 -31.60 -10.85
N GLN A 163 23.66 -32.88 -10.96
CA GLN A 163 24.89 -33.37 -10.37
C GLN A 163 26.09 -33.12 -11.30
N LYS A 164 27.22 -32.68 -10.74
CA LYS A 164 28.47 -32.49 -11.49
C LYS A 164 28.93 -33.84 -12.11
N PRO A 165 29.32 -33.88 -13.40
CA PRO A 165 29.93 -35.06 -14.00
C PRO A 165 31.24 -35.42 -13.30
N LYS A 166 31.47 -36.72 -13.02
CA LYS A 166 32.77 -37.20 -12.53
C LYS A 166 33.85 -36.92 -13.59
N GLY A 167 34.84 -36.10 -13.25
CA GLY A 167 36.01 -35.81 -14.09
C GLY A 167 35.89 -34.63 -15.07
N GLY A 168 34.80 -33.86 -15.04
CA GLY A 168 34.62 -32.67 -15.90
C GLY A 168 34.92 -31.35 -15.19
N LEU A 169 35.61 -30.44 -15.86
CA LEU A 169 35.76 -29.04 -15.45
C LEU A 169 34.49 -28.27 -15.84
N LEU A 170 33.48 -28.26 -14.98
CA LEU A 170 32.37 -27.32 -15.09
C LEU A 170 32.78 -26.04 -14.37
N GLN A 171 32.97 -24.96 -15.09
CA GLN A 171 33.00 -23.61 -14.52
C GLN A 171 31.55 -23.14 -14.43
N GLY A 172 31.16 -22.56 -13.28
CA GLY A 172 29.77 -22.16 -13.02
C GLY A 172 29.18 -21.31 -14.12
N ILE A 173 28.07 -21.79 -14.68
CA ILE A 173 27.38 -21.11 -15.76
C ILE A 173 26.51 -20.02 -15.14
N THR A 174 27.03 -18.79 -15.13
CA THR A 174 26.44 -17.62 -14.45
C THR A 174 25.33 -16.90 -15.23
N LYS A 175 24.88 -17.36 -16.41
CA LYS A 175 23.75 -16.73 -17.13
C LYS A 175 22.86 -17.73 -17.85
N VAL A 176 21.56 -17.61 -17.61
CA VAL A 176 20.48 -18.53 -18.05
C VAL A 176 20.33 -18.62 -19.57
N LEU A 177 20.70 -17.58 -20.34
CA LEU A 177 20.41 -17.57 -21.79
C LEU A 177 21.41 -18.32 -22.68
N ASP A 178 22.62 -18.64 -22.20
CA ASP A 178 23.56 -19.50 -22.95
C ASP A 178 23.40 -21.00 -22.56
N LYS A 179 22.57 -21.31 -21.54
CA LYS A 179 22.50 -22.62 -20.85
C LYS A 179 21.96 -23.78 -21.69
N ALA A 180 20.98 -23.57 -22.57
CA ALA A 180 20.34 -24.70 -23.26
C ALA A 180 21.34 -25.45 -24.16
N ARG A 181 22.11 -24.72 -24.96
CA ARG A 181 22.94 -25.31 -26.02
C ARG A 181 24.21 -26.01 -25.50
N ASP A 182 24.68 -25.65 -24.32
CA ASP A 182 25.89 -26.20 -23.72
C ASP A 182 25.60 -27.33 -22.72
N MET A 183 24.46 -27.30 -22.00
CA MET A 183 24.01 -28.45 -21.19
C MET A 183 23.71 -29.68 -22.05
N PHE A 184 23.16 -29.51 -23.26
CA PHE A 184 22.99 -30.59 -24.25
C PHE A 184 24.32 -31.26 -24.65
N LYS A 185 25.46 -30.54 -24.61
CA LYS A 185 26.77 -31.09 -24.95
C LYS A 185 27.45 -31.82 -23.77
N GLN A 186 27.09 -31.52 -22.53
CA GLN A 186 27.91 -31.85 -21.36
C GLN A 186 27.43 -33.03 -20.48
N LYS A 187 26.49 -33.87 -20.96
CA LYS A 187 26.05 -35.12 -20.27
C LYS A 187 25.54 -34.90 -18.83
N ALA A 188 25.17 -33.68 -18.46
CA ALA A 188 24.62 -33.36 -17.15
C ALA A 188 23.27 -34.09 -16.95
N THR A 189 23.06 -34.68 -15.77
CA THR A 189 21.84 -35.43 -15.44
C THR A 189 21.22 -34.81 -14.19
N THR A 190 19.93 -34.54 -14.27
CA THR A 190 19.12 -34.04 -13.16
C THR A 190 18.71 -35.22 -12.28
N ILE A 191 18.81 -35.04 -10.97
CA ILE A 191 18.45 -36.04 -9.95
C ILE A 191 17.61 -35.37 -8.87
N TYR A 192 16.80 -36.14 -8.14
CA TYR A 192 16.17 -35.67 -6.91
C TYR A 192 17.01 -36.07 -5.72
N ILE A 193 17.29 -35.13 -4.83
CA ILE A 193 17.99 -35.38 -3.56
C ILE A 193 17.07 -35.05 -2.39
N ASN A 194 17.12 -35.86 -1.33
CA ASN A 194 16.48 -35.51 -0.07
C ASN A 194 17.38 -34.59 0.76
N ARG A 195 16.92 -34.18 1.95
CA ARG A 195 17.68 -33.31 2.88
C ARG A 195 19.02 -33.89 3.33
N ALA A 196 19.17 -35.22 3.32
CA ALA A 196 20.45 -35.89 3.62
C ALA A 196 21.37 -35.97 2.39
N GLY A 197 20.95 -35.43 1.24
CA GLY A 197 21.68 -35.50 -0.03
C GLY A 197 21.61 -36.87 -0.68
N THR A 198 20.72 -37.75 -0.22
CA THR A 198 20.51 -39.08 -0.80
C THR A 198 19.63 -38.96 -2.04
N GLU A 199 20.09 -39.55 -3.12
CA GLU A 199 19.37 -39.57 -4.40
C GLU A 199 18.13 -40.47 -4.33
N LEU A 200 17.00 -39.96 -4.85
CA LEU A 200 15.82 -40.77 -5.14
C LEU A 200 16.10 -41.63 -6.38
N LYS A 201 16.05 -42.95 -6.21
CA LYS A 201 16.17 -43.86 -7.34
C LYS A 201 14.90 -43.81 -8.19
N THR A 202 15.03 -43.35 -9.42
CA THR A 202 13.93 -43.31 -10.39
C THR A 202 13.83 -44.60 -11.19
N ALA A 203 12.65 -44.88 -11.74
CA ALA A 203 12.39 -46.05 -12.55
C ALA A 203 13.37 -46.14 -13.73
N LYS A 204 13.97 -47.32 -13.94
CA LYS A 204 15.03 -47.52 -14.93
C LYS A 204 14.58 -47.20 -16.36
N GLU A 205 13.28 -47.34 -16.65
CA GLU A 205 12.72 -47.04 -17.97
C GLU A 205 12.79 -45.55 -18.34
N ILE A 206 12.93 -44.65 -17.36
CA ILE A 206 13.03 -43.20 -17.60
C ILE A 206 14.37 -42.86 -18.25
N GLY A 207 15.44 -43.60 -17.90
CA GLY A 207 16.79 -43.29 -18.33
C GLY A 207 17.34 -42.02 -17.65
N LYS A 208 18.16 -41.25 -18.36
CA LYS A 208 18.77 -40.03 -17.83
C LYS A 208 17.79 -38.87 -17.89
N ILE A 209 17.49 -38.29 -16.73
CA ILE A 209 16.62 -37.13 -16.61
C ILE A 209 17.41 -35.87 -16.99
N TYR A 210 16.83 -35.09 -17.90
CA TYR A 210 17.35 -33.82 -18.38
C TYR A 210 16.71 -32.63 -17.63
N ASN A 211 15.38 -32.67 -17.45
CA ASN A 211 14.64 -31.64 -16.73
C ASN A 211 13.66 -32.26 -15.72
N ALA A 212 13.40 -31.55 -14.64
CA ALA A 212 12.55 -32.00 -13.54
C ALA A 212 11.88 -30.82 -12.83
N THR A 213 10.61 -30.99 -12.45
CA THR A 213 9.87 -30.06 -11.59
C THR A 213 10.15 -30.36 -10.11
N THR A 214 9.62 -29.57 -9.18
CA THR A 214 9.48 -30.04 -7.79
C THR A 214 8.30 -31.01 -7.66
N PHE A 215 8.24 -31.71 -6.54
CA PHE A 215 7.08 -32.52 -6.18
C PHE A 215 5.93 -31.64 -5.69
N ASN A 216 4.72 -31.96 -6.14
CA ASN A 216 3.48 -31.35 -5.70
C ASN A 216 2.38 -32.42 -5.69
N ASN A 217 1.62 -32.51 -4.61
CA ASN A 217 0.59 -33.52 -4.38
C ASN A 217 1.08 -34.96 -4.65
N GLY A 218 2.28 -35.29 -4.18
CA GLY A 218 2.89 -36.62 -4.28
C GLY A 218 3.51 -36.95 -5.63
N THR A 219 3.52 -36.02 -6.60
CA THR A 219 4.02 -36.27 -7.96
C THR A 219 4.94 -35.18 -8.49
N ALA A 220 5.84 -35.55 -9.39
CA ALA A 220 6.68 -34.61 -10.12
C ALA A 220 6.81 -35.03 -11.59
N TYR A 221 7.13 -34.07 -12.45
CA TYR A 221 7.34 -34.31 -13.87
C TYR A 221 8.81 -34.31 -14.21
N VAL A 222 9.18 -35.24 -15.07
CA VAL A 222 10.56 -35.40 -15.54
C VAL A 222 10.58 -35.58 -17.06
N GLU A 223 11.53 -34.92 -17.68
CA GLU A 223 11.85 -35.06 -19.11
C GLU A 223 13.19 -35.76 -19.22
N ASN A 224 13.27 -36.84 -19.99
CA ASN A 224 14.54 -37.51 -20.22
C ASN A 224 15.33 -36.90 -21.38
N ASN A 225 16.56 -37.37 -21.56
CA ASN A 225 17.45 -36.89 -22.62
C ASN A 225 17.02 -37.21 -24.06
N LYS A 226 15.89 -37.91 -24.25
CA LYS A 226 15.27 -38.16 -25.55
C LYS A 226 14.05 -37.26 -25.80
N GLY A 227 13.71 -36.37 -24.86
CA GLY A 227 12.49 -35.56 -24.90
C GLY A 227 11.22 -36.33 -24.53
N GLU A 228 11.34 -37.49 -23.89
CA GLU A 228 10.20 -38.25 -23.38
C GLU A 228 9.83 -37.76 -21.97
N PHE A 229 8.54 -37.59 -21.73
CA PHE A 229 7.99 -37.06 -20.47
C PHE A 229 7.35 -38.15 -19.62
N PHE A 230 7.59 -38.06 -18.31
CA PHE A 230 7.07 -38.97 -17.31
C PHE A 230 6.59 -38.20 -16.08
N THR A 231 5.49 -38.64 -15.49
CA THR A 231 5.11 -38.26 -14.13
C THR A 231 5.59 -39.35 -13.19
N ILE A 232 6.30 -38.98 -12.13
CA ILE A 232 6.79 -39.89 -11.10
C ILE A 232 6.18 -39.58 -9.73
N ASN A 233 6.04 -40.60 -8.88
CA ASN A 233 5.67 -40.40 -7.48
C ASN A 233 6.92 -40.25 -6.58
N LEU A 234 6.70 -40.00 -5.28
CA LEU A 234 7.75 -39.90 -4.26
C LEU A 234 8.61 -41.16 -4.08
N GLN A 235 8.19 -42.31 -4.63
CA GLN A 235 8.99 -43.55 -4.67
C GLN A 235 9.81 -43.68 -5.97
N GLY A 236 9.78 -42.67 -6.85
CA GLY A 236 10.49 -42.66 -8.13
C GLY A 236 9.84 -43.55 -9.20
N GLN A 237 8.62 -44.03 -8.98
CA GLN A 237 7.90 -44.91 -9.91
C GLN A 237 7.14 -44.07 -10.94
N ILE A 238 7.04 -44.56 -12.18
CA ILE A 238 6.26 -43.90 -13.23
C ILE A 238 4.77 -44.07 -12.92
N VAL A 239 4.07 -42.95 -12.73
CA VAL A 239 2.61 -42.88 -12.59
C VAL A 239 1.94 -42.66 -13.95
N LYS A 240 2.57 -41.86 -14.83
CA LYS A 240 2.02 -41.53 -16.17
C LYS A 240 3.14 -41.32 -17.19
N ARG A 241 2.87 -41.66 -18.45
CA ARG A 241 3.75 -41.44 -19.61
C ARG A 241 3.05 -40.51 -20.61
N GLY A 242 3.80 -39.62 -21.25
CA GLY A 242 3.30 -38.83 -22.39
C GLY A 242 3.51 -37.32 -22.25
N GLN A 243 3.38 -36.61 -23.37
CA GLN A 243 3.56 -35.15 -23.46
C GLN A 243 2.54 -34.40 -22.60
N ILE A 244 3.04 -33.43 -21.82
CA ILE A 244 2.21 -32.31 -21.36
C ILE A 244 2.36 -31.22 -22.43
N ALA A 245 1.27 -30.82 -23.05
CA ALA A 245 1.28 -29.71 -23.99
C ALA A 245 1.25 -28.41 -23.18
N ASN A 246 2.41 -27.75 -23.05
CA ASN A 246 2.63 -26.54 -22.24
C ASN A 246 2.28 -26.72 -20.76
N TYR A 247 3.30 -26.72 -19.89
CA TYR A 247 3.08 -26.74 -18.45
C TYR A 247 3.62 -25.46 -17.84
N ASP A 248 2.79 -24.78 -17.06
CA ASP A 248 3.22 -23.67 -16.22
C ASP A 248 3.66 -24.23 -14.87
N VAL A 249 4.65 -23.57 -14.28
CA VAL A 249 5.14 -23.86 -12.94
C VAL A 249 4.97 -22.64 -12.05
N ASP A 250 4.72 -22.87 -10.77
CA ASP A 250 4.66 -21.82 -9.76
C ASP A 250 6.08 -21.34 -9.36
N ASP A 251 6.15 -20.43 -8.38
CA ASP A 251 7.42 -19.90 -7.88
C ASP A 251 8.29 -20.97 -7.19
N HIS A 252 7.69 -22.06 -6.69
CA HIS A 252 8.38 -23.24 -6.15
C HIS A 252 8.77 -24.25 -7.24
N TYR A 253 8.53 -23.92 -8.51
CA TYR A 253 8.75 -24.77 -9.66
C TYR A 253 7.91 -26.06 -9.67
N ALA A 254 6.78 -26.05 -8.95
CA ALA A 254 5.76 -27.09 -8.95
C ALA A 254 4.82 -26.89 -10.14
N LEU A 255 4.27 -27.96 -10.71
CA LEU A 255 3.28 -27.81 -11.76
C LEU A 255 2.01 -27.15 -11.22
N VAL A 256 1.54 -26.15 -11.94
CA VAL A 256 0.20 -25.58 -11.76
C VAL A 256 -0.78 -26.50 -12.49
N SER A 257 -1.73 -27.12 -11.79
CA SER A 257 -2.78 -27.87 -12.47
C SER A 257 -3.85 -26.92 -13.00
N ASP A 258 -4.51 -27.26 -14.10
CA ASP A 258 -5.66 -26.48 -14.62
C ASP A 258 -6.80 -26.39 -13.58
N ASP A 259 -6.85 -27.30 -12.62
CA ASP A 259 -7.85 -27.35 -11.54
C ASP A 259 -7.51 -26.43 -10.35
N ASP A 260 -6.26 -25.95 -10.21
CA ASP A 260 -5.82 -25.04 -9.14
C ASP A 260 -6.14 -23.56 -9.44
N GLN A 261 -6.87 -23.26 -10.52
CA GLN A 261 -7.23 -21.89 -10.89
C GLN A 261 -8.44 -21.30 -10.16
N ASP A 262 -9.14 -22.06 -9.32
CA ASP A 262 -10.39 -21.64 -8.68
C ASP A 262 -10.44 -21.90 -7.16
N ASP A 263 -9.41 -21.48 -6.42
CA ASP A 263 -9.61 -21.07 -5.03
C ASP A 263 -9.76 -19.55 -4.99
N VAL A 264 -10.97 -19.09 -5.37
CA VAL A 264 -11.45 -17.78 -4.94
C VAL A 264 -11.52 -17.84 -3.44
N GLU A 265 -10.45 -17.36 -2.79
CA GLU A 265 -10.48 -17.00 -1.38
C GLU A 265 -11.64 -16.01 -1.23
N ILE A 266 -12.75 -16.50 -0.68
CA ILE A 266 -13.87 -15.66 -0.28
C ILE A 266 -13.26 -14.75 0.77
N ALA A 267 -12.92 -13.53 0.36
CA ALA A 267 -12.45 -12.50 1.26
C ALA A 267 -13.53 -12.31 2.32
N GLU A 268 -13.35 -12.99 3.46
CA GLU A 268 -14.11 -12.69 4.66
C GLU A 268 -13.91 -11.20 4.88
N LYS A 269 -15.01 -10.44 4.87
CA LYS A 269 -15.00 -9.06 5.33
C LYS A 269 -14.58 -9.09 6.79
N LYS A 270 -13.28 -9.00 7.06
CA LYS A 270 -12.74 -8.80 8.40
C LYS A 270 -13.45 -7.57 8.96
N GLN A 271 -14.22 -7.78 10.02
CA GLN A 271 -14.77 -6.67 10.78
C GLN A 271 -13.59 -5.85 11.33
N PRO A 272 -13.68 -4.52 11.40
CA PRO A 272 -12.56 -3.66 11.78
C PRO A 272 -12.12 -3.99 13.21
N GLN A 273 -10.90 -4.52 13.36
CA GLN A 273 -10.31 -4.94 14.63
C GLN A 273 -9.79 -3.76 15.50
N ASN A 274 -9.98 -2.50 15.10
CA ASN A 274 -9.34 -1.34 15.75
C ASN A 274 -10.32 -0.24 16.16
N GLY A 275 -11.25 -0.57 17.07
CA GLY A 275 -12.12 0.41 17.71
C GLY A 275 -13.02 1.21 16.75
N GLY A 276 -13.27 0.66 15.55
CA GLY A 276 -14.13 1.23 14.53
C GLY A 276 -13.58 2.45 13.80
N VAL A 277 -12.27 2.65 13.67
CA VAL A 277 -11.72 3.72 12.82
C VAL A 277 -11.48 3.21 11.40
N VAL A 278 -11.97 3.94 10.39
CA VAL A 278 -11.89 3.61 8.97
C VAL A 278 -11.44 4.82 8.15
N THR A 279 -10.88 4.58 6.96
CA THR A 279 -10.50 5.66 6.05
C THR A 279 -11.72 6.27 5.35
N PHE A 280 -11.59 7.52 4.94
CA PHE A 280 -12.52 8.18 4.03
C PHE A 280 -11.77 9.10 3.08
N THR A 281 -12.33 9.33 1.89
CA THR A 281 -11.70 10.21 0.90
C THR A 281 -12.53 11.48 0.71
N ARG A 282 -11.87 12.63 0.74
CA ARG A 282 -12.44 13.95 0.37
C ARG A 282 -11.40 14.71 -0.46
N ASN A 283 -11.82 15.27 -1.59
CA ASN A 283 -10.93 16.05 -2.49
C ASN A 283 -9.66 15.30 -2.95
N ASN A 284 -9.73 13.97 -3.12
CA ASN A 284 -8.59 13.09 -3.43
C ASN A 284 -7.52 13.00 -2.33
N LEU A 285 -7.86 13.41 -1.11
CA LEU A 285 -7.05 13.17 0.07
C LEU A 285 -7.79 12.18 0.96
N THR A 286 -7.04 11.36 1.67
CA THR A 286 -7.53 10.39 2.63
C THR A 286 -7.48 10.99 4.03
N GLY A 287 -8.49 10.70 4.83
CA GLY A 287 -8.57 11.01 6.25
C GLY A 287 -9.17 9.83 7.01
N TYR A 288 -9.37 9.98 8.31
CA TYR A 288 -9.85 8.93 9.20
C TYR A 288 -11.11 9.35 9.93
N ARG A 289 -12.04 8.41 10.11
CA ARG A 289 -13.27 8.61 10.87
C ARG A 289 -13.67 7.35 11.60
N THR A 290 -14.46 7.48 12.65
CA THR A 290 -15.10 6.33 13.30
C THR A 290 -16.20 5.76 12.39
N THR A 291 -16.62 4.52 12.64
CA THR A 291 -17.76 3.86 11.97
C THR A 291 -19.08 4.60 12.23
N ALA A 292 -19.17 5.32 13.35
CA ALA A 292 -20.27 6.23 13.66
C ALA A 292 -20.22 7.55 12.85
N GLY A 293 -19.14 7.79 12.10
CA GLY A 293 -18.99 8.94 11.20
C GLY A 293 -18.23 10.14 11.79
N THR A 294 -17.76 10.05 13.04
CA THR A 294 -16.95 11.11 13.67
C THR A 294 -15.58 11.20 13.03
N ILE A 295 -15.18 12.39 12.56
CA ILE A 295 -13.85 12.60 11.99
C ILE A 295 -12.79 12.48 13.09
N VAL A 296 -11.79 11.63 12.84
CA VAL A 296 -10.62 11.41 13.70
C VAL A 296 -9.45 12.27 13.20
N LEU A 297 -9.18 12.22 11.89
CA LEU A 297 -8.25 13.11 11.21
C LEU A 297 -8.91 13.58 9.90
N PRO A 298 -8.91 14.89 9.61
CA PRO A 298 -9.38 15.41 8.33
C PRO A 298 -8.64 14.80 7.14
N ALA A 299 -9.29 14.84 5.98
CA ALA A 299 -8.69 14.36 4.73
C ALA A 299 -7.52 15.24 4.32
N GLN A 300 -6.30 14.70 4.43
CA GLN A 300 -5.05 15.43 4.23
C GLN A 300 -3.93 14.58 3.62
N PHE A 301 -4.06 13.25 3.64
CA PHE A 301 -3.04 12.33 3.16
C PHE A 301 -3.22 12.05 1.68
N THR A 302 -2.15 11.97 0.91
CA THR A 302 -2.24 11.57 -0.52
C THR A 302 -2.59 10.10 -0.66
N ASP A 303 -2.17 9.30 0.31
CA ASP A 303 -2.55 7.91 0.49
C ASP A 303 -2.48 7.53 1.97
N ALA A 304 -3.26 6.54 2.40
CA ALA A 304 -3.26 6.06 3.78
C ALA A 304 -3.93 4.69 3.91
N GLU A 305 -3.35 3.84 4.76
CA GLU A 305 -3.89 2.52 5.12
C GLU A 305 -4.86 2.62 6.31
N GLU A 306 -5.63 1.55 6.56
CA GLU A 306 -6.45 1.49 7.77
C GLU A 306 -5.60 1.26 9.02
N PHE A 307 -6.11 1.68 10.18
CA PHE A 307 -5.44 1.37 11.44
C PHE A 307 -5.42 -0.14 11.68
N ALA A 308 -4.23 -0.68 11.99
CA ALA A 308 -3.94 -2.04 12.41
C ALA A 308 -3.14 -1.99 13.73
N ASP A 309 -3.65 -2.60 14.80
CA ASP A 309 -3.02 -2.66 16.13
C ASP A 309 -2.60 -1.28 16.68
N GLY A 310 -3.44 -0.27 16.44
CA GLY A 310 -3.22 1.10 16.90
C GLY A 310 -2.34 1.98 15.99
N TYR A 311 -1.81 1.46 14.88
CA TYR A 311 -0.97 2.21 13.94
C TYR A 311 -1.53 2.22 12.52
N ALA A 312 -1.17 3.23 11.72
CA ALA A 312 -1.53 3.30 10.30
C ALA A 312 -0.42 3.94 9.46
N LEU A 313 -0.28 3.51 8.22
CA LEU A 313 0.64 4.12 7.26
C LEU A 313 -0.04 5.29 6.55
N ALA A 314 0.63 6.43 6.44
CA ALA A 314 0.08 7.60 5.75
C ALA A 314 1.15 8.37 4.97
N GLU A 315 0.77 8.80 3.78
CA GLU A 315 1.62 9.55 2.86
C GLU A 315 1.28 11.05 2.88
N VAL A 316 2.31 11.87 3.07
CA VAL A 316 2.26 13.32 2.95
C VAL A 316 3.39 13.76 2.02
N ASN A 317 3.07 14.52 0.98
CA ASN A 317 4.05 15.10 0.05
C ASN A 317 5.04 14.08 -0.57
N GLY A 318 4.58 12.86 -0.86
CA GLY A 318 5.43 11.82 -1.45
C GLY A 318 6.36 11.13 -0.45
N LYS A 319 6.12 11.31 0.85
CA LYS A 319 6.83 10.66 1.95
C LYS A 319 5.85 9.96 2.86
N TRP A 320 6.26 8.78 3.33
CA TRP A 320 5.49 7.96 4.23
C TRP A 320 5.96 8.11 5.67
N GLY A 321 4.99 8.09 6.58
CA GLY A 321 5.16 8.04 8.03
C GLY A 321 4.20 7.04 8.67
N ILE A 322 4.31 6.90 9.99
CA ILE A 322 3.47 6.02 10.81
C ILE A 322 2.64 6.89 11.75
N LEU A 323 1.31 6.78 11.65
CA LEU A 323 0.36 7.34 12.59
C LEU A 323 0.13 6.37 13.74
N LYS A 324 -0.06 6.90 14.95
CA LYS A 324 -0.49 6.17 16.14
C LYS A 324 -1.81 6.74 16.64
N LEU A 325 -2.79 5.86 16.88
CA LEU A 325 -4.08 6.25 17.41
C LEU A 325 -3.93 6.63 18.90
N GLU A 326 -4.50 7.76 19.29
CA GLU A 326 -4.37 8.26 20.66
C GLU A 326 -5.49 7.74 21.57
N ASP A 327 -5.11 7.35 22.80
CA ASP A 327 -6.03 7.06 23.90
C ASP A 327 -6.50 8.36 24.56
N GLY A 328 -7.14 9.23 23.78
CA GLY A 328 -7.58 10.54 24.23
C GLY A 328 -8.45 11.25 23.21
N THR A 329 -9.02 12.40 23.61
CA THR A 329 -9.86 13.20 22.73
C THR A 329 -9.50 14.67 22.76
N PHE A 330 -9.59 15.34 21.61
CA PHE A 330 -9.66 16.79 21.58
C PHE A 330 -11.05 17.28 22.00
N SER A 331 -11.10 18.39 22.75
CA SER A 331 -12.31 19.17 22.98
C SER A 331 -11.98 20.66 22.91
N GLY A 332 -13.00 21.50 22.73
CA GLY A 332 -12.79 22.94 22.75
C GLY A 332 -14.09 23.71 22.94
N HIS A 333 -13.99 24.91 23.49
CA HIS A 333 -15.12 25.82 23.67
C HIS A 333 -14.70 27.27 23.40
N ALA A 334 -15.60 28.02 22.75
CA ALA A 334 -15.44 29.46 22.56
C ALA A 334 -16.03 30.20 23.77
N VAL A 335 -15.24 31.05 24.40
CA VAL A 335 -15.70 31.98 25.44
C VAL A 335 -15.90 33.35 24.78
N VAL A 336 -17.15 33.65 24.46
CA VAL A 336 -17.53 34.96 23.90
C VAL A 336 -17.48 36.00 25.01
N ALA A 337 -16.75 37.09 24.78
CA ALA A 337 -16.70 38.17 25.75
C ALA A 337 -18.08 38.84 25.89
N ALA A 338 -18.51 39.11 27.13
CA ALA A 338 -19.80 39.74 27.39
C ALA A 338 -19.91 41.11 26.70
N ARG A 339 -20.70 41.19 25.63
CA ARG A 339 -20.98 42.47 24.95
C ARG A 339 -22.03 43.23 25.75
N SER A 340 -21.64 44.34 26.37
CA SER A 340 -22.57 45.22 27.08
C SER A 340 -23.70 45.68 26.16
N LYS A 341 -24.93 45.22 26.42
CA LYS A 341 -26.15 45.81 25.86
C LYS A 341 -26.48 47.09 26.63
N LYS A 342 -25.93 48.24 26.23
CA LYS A 342 -26.62 49.56 26.18
C LYS A 342 -25.63 50.70 25.93
N GLY A 343 -26.06 51.63 25.08
CA GLY A 343 -25.25 52.72 24.58
C GLY A 343 -24.87 53.79 25.61
N ARG A 344 -23.72 54.42 25.36
CA ARG A 344 -23.51 55.87 25.46
C ARG A 344 -22.20 56.19 24.73
N LYS A 345 -22.17 57.27 23.95
CA LYS A 345 -20.95 57.82 23.35
C LYS A 345 -19.93 58.11 24.46
N GLY A 346 -18.81 57.39 24.46
CA GLY A 346 -17.68 57.59 25.37
C GLY A 346 -16.42 56.91 24.82
N LYS A 347 -15.27 57.59 24.90
CA LYS A 347 -13.98 57.18 24.33
C LYS A 347 -13.54 55.77 24.78
N GLY A 348 -13.25 54.94 23.78
CA GLY A 348 -12.16 53.95 23.76
C GLY A 348 -12.02 53.02 24.96
N THR A 349 -12.72 51.90 24.94
CA THR A 349 -12.20 50.64 25.50
C THR A 349 -12.24 49.61 24.37
N PRO A 350 -11.12 48.97 23.99
CA PRO A 350 -11.14 47.93 22.97
C PRO A 350 -12.11 46.83 23.40
N ALA A 351 -12.93 46.34 22.48
CA ALA A 351 -13.78 45.17 22.75
C ALA A 351 -12.88 44.01 23.19
N ALA A 352 -13.21 43.36 24.30
CA ALA A 352 -12.47 42.19 24.78
C ALA A 352 -12.47 41.10 23.69
N ALA A 353 -11.29 40.56 23.39
CA ALA A 353 -11.13 39.49 22.39
C ALA A 353 -11.88 38.23 22.83
N ASP A 354 -12.50 37.55 21.87
CA ASP A 354 -13.12 36.24 22.12
C ASP A 354 -11.99 35.23 22.38
N LYS A 355 -12.14 34.41 23.41
CA LYS A 355 -11.13 33.40 23.78
C LYS A 355 -11.57 32.03 23.29
N PHE A 356 -10.65 31.26 22.76
CA PHE A 356 -10.89 29.87 22.38
C PHE A 356 -10.02 28.97 23.24
N THR A 357 -10.65 28.11 24.03
CA THR A 357 -9.94 27.11 24.82
C THR A 357 -10.02 25.77 24.11
N VAL A 358 -8.86 25.13 23.94
CA VAL A 358 -8.72 23.79 23.37
C VAL A 358 -8.10 22.90 24.42
N THR A 359 -8.74 21.76 24.69
CA THR A 359 -8.19 20.68 25.50
C THR A 359 -7.71 19.56 24.57
N THR A 360 -6.51 19.04 24.83
CA THR A 360 -5.79 18.09 23.99
C THR A 360 -5.43 16.85 24.78
N PRO A 361 -5.24 15.68 24.14
CA PRO A 361 -4.58 14.55 24.79
C PRO A 361 -3.19 14.94 25.32
N GLN A 362 -2.74 14.29 26.40
CA GLN A 362 -1.42 14.49 27.01
C GLN A 362 -0.25 14.38 26.01
N SER A 363 -0.36 13.53 24.98
CA SER A 363 0.65 13.39 23.92
C SER A 363 0.92 14.69 23.15
N TYR A 364 -0.04 15.63 23.16
CA TYR A 364 0.11 16.95 22.55
C TYR A 364 0.44 18.06 23.54
N ALA A 365 0.59 17.78 24.84
CA ALA A 365 0.82 18.81 25.86
C ALA A 365 2.08 19.65 25.59
N ASN A 366 3.10 19.04 24.97
CA ASN A 366 4.38 19.69 24.64
C ASN A 366 4.54 20.07 23.15
N GLU A 367 3.59 19.73 22.29
CA GLU A 367 3.68 19.99 20.85
C GLU A 367 3.24 21.42 20.51
N PRO A 368 3.86 22.14 19.57
CA PRO A 368 3.33 23.43 19.12
C PRO A 368 1.97 23.22 18.40
N LEU A 369 0.98 24.05 18.78
CA LEU A 369 -0.36 23.98 18.21
C LEU A 369 -0.79 25.33 17.65
N THR A 370 -1.21 25.30 16.39
CA THR A 370 -1.71 26.46 15.66
C THR A 370 -3.22 26.35 15.48
N LEU A 371 -3.94 27.36 15.96
CA LEU A 371 -5.36 27.55 15.68
C LEU A 371 -5.50 28.55 14.54
N THR A 372 -6.18 28.16 13.46
CA THR A 372 -6.44 29.01 12.30
C THR A 372 -7.93 29.18 12.09
N MET A 373 -8.37 30.42 11.85
CA MET A 373 -9.72 30.76 11.42
C MET A 373 -9.66 31.36 10.03
N ASP A 374 -10.40 30.75 9.10
CA ASP A 374 -10.61 31.25 7.74
C ASP A 374 -12.07 31.68 7.57
N ASN A 375 -12.29 32.97 7.40
CA ASN A 375 -13.60 33.52 7.09
C ASN A 375 -13.63 33.99 5.64
N GLU A 376 -14.20 33.16 4.76
CA GLU A 376 -14.37 33.44 3.33
C GLU A 376 -13.07 33.93 2.64
N GLY A 377 -11.92 33.35 3.02
CA GLY A 377 -10.59 33.66 2.48
C GLY A 377 -9.76 34.61 3.35
N THR A 378 -10.35 35.22 4.38
CA THR A 378 -9.61 36.05 5.35
C THR A 378 -9.14 35.17 6.51
N LYS A 379 -7.83 34.91 6.57
CA LYS A 379 -7.22 34.01 7.56
C LYS A 379 -6.61 34.78 8.74
N SER A 380 -6.85 34.28 9.95
CA SER A 380 -6.13 34.66 11.16
C SER A 380 -5.65 33.39 11.88
N SER A 381 -4.44 33.42 12.44
CA SER A 381 -3.86 32.26 13.11
C SER A 381 -3.06 32.69 14.33
N GLU A 382 -3.12 31.88 15.38
CA GLU A 382 -2.28 32.02 16.57
C GLU A 382 -1.64 30.66 16.85
N SER A 383 -0.33 30.66 17.10
CA SER A 383 0.43 29.47 17.43
C SER A 383 0.93 29.57 18.86
N LEU A 384 0.69 28.52 19.65
CA LEU A 384 1.14 28.41 21.02
C LEU A 384 2.09 27.21 21.14
N GLU A 385 3.26 27.45 21.74
CA GLU A 385 4.21 26.39 22.08
C GLU A 385 3.62 25.41 23.10
N GLY A 386 4.26 24.26 23.24
CA GLY A 386 3.97 23.29 24.29
C GLY A 386 4.14 23.88 25.68
N THR A 387 3.13 23.67 26.54
CA THR A 387 3.15 24.18 27.92
C THR A 387 3.19 23.06 28.97
N GLY A 388 3.16 21.79 28.52
CA GLY A 388 2.96 20.63 29.40
C GLY A 388 1.53 20.50 29.95
N SER A 389 0.65 21.44 29.61
CA SER A 389 -0.77 21.44 29.95
C SER A 389 -1.60 20.94 28.77
N GLU A 390 -2.59 20.10 29.06
CA GLU A 390 -3.60 19.64 28.10
C GLU A 390 -4.55 20.78 27.67
N SER A 391 -4.59 21.90 28.39
CA SER A 391 -5.45 23.04 28.06
C SER A 391 -4.65 24.23 27.53
N ARG A 392 -5.08 24.80 26.40
CA ARG A 392 -4.53 26.02 25.78
C ARG A 392 -5.62 27.02 25.46
N THR A 393 -5.34 28.30 25.69
CA THR A 393 -6.30 29.39 25.42
C THR A 393 -5.71 30.37 24.42
N TYR A 394 -6.38 30.48 23.28
CA TYR A 394 -6.08 31.38 22.18
C TYR A 394 -6.91 32.67 22.29
N ALA A 395 -6.31 33.82 21.99
CA ALA A 395 -6.97 35.12 21.99
C ALA A 395 -7.16 35.59 20.53
N MET A 396 -8.37 35.45 19.99
CA MET A 396 -8.66 35.76 18.58
C MET A 396 -9.54 37.01 18.45
N ALA A 397 -9.23 37.88 17.48
CA ALA A 397 -10.01 39.08 17.20
C ALA A 397 -11.33 38.72 16.46
N ALA A 398 -12.47 39.15 17.02
CA ALA A 398 -13.86 38.83 16.66
C ALA A 398 -14.32 39.13 15.19
N PRO A 399 -15.53 38.73 14.71
CA PRO A 399 -16.55 37.79 15.21
C PRO A 399 -16.81 36.56 14.29
N ILE A 400 -17.40 35.50 14.83
CA ILE A 400 -17.92 34.34 14.06
C ILE A 400 -19.18 34.76 13.28
N THR A 401 -19.04 35.26 12.06
CA THR A 401 -20.17 35.53 11.16
C THR A 401 -19.79 35.12 9.73
N GLY A 402 -20.64 34.31 9.08
CA GLY A 402 -20.40 33.79 7.73
C GLY A 402 -20.13 32.28 7.70
N ASN A 403 -19.59 31.79 6.59
CA ASN A 403 -19.04 30.44 6.48
C ASN A 403 -17.58 30.46 6.96
N THR A 404 -17.37 30.19 8.26
CA THR A 404 -16.03 30.19 8.86
C THR A 404 -15.51 28.76 8.99
N VAL A 405 -14.28 28.51 8.54
CA VAL A 405 -13.55 27.26 8.79
C VAL A 405 -12.60 27.46 9.96
N VAL A 406 -12.66 26.57 10.94
CA VAL A 406 -11.71 26.55 12.06
C VAL A 406 -10.87 25.29 11.93
N THR A 407 -9.56 25.47 12.00
CA THR A 407 -8.57 24.39 11.85
C THR A 407 -7.60 24.40 13.03
N LEU A 408 -7.38 23.23 13.63
CA LEU A 408 -6.32 23.01 14.61
C LEU A 408 -5.26 22.11 13.99
N SER A 409 -4.00 22.53 14.04
CA SER A 409 -2.89 21.80 13.42
C SER A 409 -1.61 21.87 14.23
N THR A 410 -0.77 20.86 14.06
CA THR A 410 0.68 20.89 14.34
C THR A 410 1.42 21.19 13.01
N PRO A 411 2.76 21.37 12.99
CA PRO A 411 3.51 21.66 11.78
C PRO A 411 3.26 20.69 10.60
N ASN A 412 2.97 19.41 10.88
CA ASN A 412 2.87 18.35 9.87
C ASN A 412 1.55 17.56 9.91
N LEU A 413 0.57 17.98 10.72
CA LEU A 413 -0.68 17.26 10.87
C LEU A 413 -1.84 18.22 11.18
N ILE A 414 -2.86 18.19 10.33
CA ILE A 414 -4.15 18.80 10.62
C ILE A 414 -4.87 17.83 11.57
N LEU A 415 -5.04 18.25 12.81
CA LEU A 415 -5.65 17.44 13.85
C LEU A 415 -7.18 17.50 13.73
N TRP A 416 -7.70 18.67 13.37
CA TRP A 416 -9.14 18.92 13.30
C TRP A 416 -9.50 20.05 12.35
N GLU A 417 -10.67 19.94 11.72
CA GLU A 417 -11.26 20.94 10.84
C GLU A 417 -12.79 20.93 11.00
N THR A 418 -13.40 22.11 11.16
CA THR A 418 -14.86 22.25 11.16
C THR A 418 -15.34 23.47 10.38
N HIS A 419 -16.60 23.41 9.93
CA HIS A 419 -17.29 24.51 9.26
C HIS A 419 -18.40 25.06 10.16
N MET A 420 -18.32 26.33 10.51
CA MET A 420 -19.40 27.06 11.19
C MET A 420 -20.20 27.86 10.16
N VAL A 421 -21.52 27.70 10.20
CA VAL A 421 -22.47 28.45 9.37
C VAL A 421 -23.23 29.42 10.26
N GLY A 422 -23.02 30.73 10.08
CA GLY A 422 -23.73 31.75 10.84
C GLY A 422 -25.24 31.75 10.57
N SER A 423 -26.06 31.71 11.62
CA SER A 423 -27.52 31.93 11.51
C SER A 423 -27.80 33.40 11.19
N LYS A 424 -28.25 33.71 9.97
CA LYS A 424 -28.82 35.05 9.68
C LYS A 424 -30.26 35.13 10.20
N GLN A 425 -30.53 36.14 11.03
CA GLN A 425 -31.84 36.52 11.55
C GLN A 425 -32.43 37.68 10.72
N THR A 426 -33.62 37.44 10.15
CA THR A 426 -34.75 38.32 9.78
C THR A 426 -34.65 39.46 8.73
N ASP A 427 -35.54 39.32 7.74
CA ASP A 427 -36.53 40.27 7.21
C ASP A 427 -36.26 41.29 6.07
N LEU A 428 -37.07 41.08 5.01
CA LEU A 428 -37.77 42.01 4.11
C LEU A 428 -37.06 42.66 2.89
N ALA A 429 -37.65 42.31 1.74
CA ALA A 429 -38.03 43.13 0.58
C ALA A 429 -36.98 43.49 -0.50
N ASP A 430 -37.11 42.77 -1.61
CA ASP A 430 -37.26 43.20 -3.01
C ASP A 430 -36.53 44.43 -3.59
N ASN A 431 -36.15 44.21 -4.86
CA ASN A 431 -35.66 45.14 -5.89
C ASN A 431 -34.16 45.50 -5.73
N ASN A 432 -33.25 45.07 -6.61
CA ASN A 432 -33.37 45.07 -8.05
C ASN A 432 -32.32 44.13 -8.68
N SER A 433 -32.78 43.25 -9.55
CA SER A 433 -31.98 42.37 -10.39
C SER A 433 -31.72 43.00 -11.76
N GLN A 434 -30.72 42.44 -12.46
CA GLN A 434 -30.40 42.53 -13.90
C GLN A 434 -29.31 43.55 -14.24
N SER A 435 -28.26 43.23 -14.98
CA SER A 435 -28.04 42.21 -16.03
C SER A 435 -26.51 41.97 -16.12
N GLY A 436 -25.94 40.83 -16.50
CA GLY A 436 -26.47 39.58 -17.03
C GLY A 436 -25.31 38.77 -17.63
N SER A 437 -25.32 37.45 -17.45
CA SER A 437 -25.12 36.46 -18.52
C SER A 437 -25.28 35.05 -17.94
N ALA A 438 -26.44 34.46 -18.22
CA ALA A 438 -26.66 33.04 -18.05
C ALA A 438 -26.11 32.30 -19.29
N ASN A 439 -25.30 31.25 -19.09
CA ASN A 439 -25.46 30.06 -19.91
C ASN A 439 -24.93 28.77 -19.23
N LYS A 440 -25.88 27.90 -18.86
CA LYS A 440 -25.93 26.43 -18.99
C LYS A 440 -24.63 25.63 -18.89
N ASN A 441 -24.59 24.66 -17.97
CA ASN A 441 -24.68 23.22 -18.33
C ASN A 441 -24.55 22.26 -17.13
N GLY A 442 -25.67 21.67 -16.70
CA GLY A 442 -25.74 20.47 -15.85
C GLY A 442 -25.24 19.24 -16.61
N ARG A 443 -23.93 19.15 -16.84
CA ARG A 443 -23.28 18.08 -17.61
C ARG A 443 -22.42 17.19 -16.72
N LEU A 444 -22.30 15.91 -17.11
CA LEU A 444 -21.46 14.91 -16.44
C LEU A 444 -20.01 15.39 -16.29
N ARG A 445 -19.42 15.15 -15.11
CA ARG A 445 -17.99 15.40 -14.84
C ARG A 445 -17.22 14.09 -15.04
N ILE A 446 -16.08 14.16 -15.73
CA ILE A 446 -15.23 13.00 -16.03
C ILE A 446 -13.90 13.18 -15.31
N SER A 447 -13.51 12.20 -14.49
CA SER A 447 -12.18 12.11 -13.87
C SER A 447 -11.47 10.85 -14.34
N ILE A 448 -10.18 10.96 -14.67
CA ILE A 448 -9.33 9.86 -15.10
C ILE A 448 -8.19 9.71 -14.08
N SER A 449 -7.98 8.51 -13.56
CA SER A 449 -6.97 8.18 -12.55
C SER A 449 -6.30 6.84 -12.87
N PRO A 450 -5.07 6.59 -12.39
CA PRO A 450 -4.19 7.48 -11.63
C PRO A 450 -3.43 8.50 -12.54
N LYS A 451 -2.49 9.29 -11.98
CA LYS A 451 -1.53 10.10 -12.78
C LYS A 451 -0.32 9.28 -13.26
N SER A 452 0.02 8.24 -12.53
CA SER A 452 0.99 7.22 -12.92
C SER A 452 0.48 5.85 -12.49
N ALA A 453 0.65 4.83 -13.33
CA ALA A 453 0.21 3.47 -13.06
C ALA A 453 1.39 2.52 -13.25
N LYS A 454 1.66 1.66 -12.27
CA LYS A 454 2.64 0.58 -12.40
C LYS A 454 1.94 -0.64 -12.98
N ALA A 455 2.58 -1.32 -13.91
CA ALA A 455 2.07 -2.56 -14.46
C ALA A 455 2.16 -3.69 -13.42
N ASP A 456 1.23 -4.64 -13.47
CA ASP A 456 1.26 -5.89 -12.71
C ASP A 456 2.12 -6.96 -13.40
N ILE A 457 2.16 -8.17 -12.85
CA ILE A 457 2.91 -9.31 -13.39
C ILE A 457 2.48 -9.72 -14.82
N LYS A 458 1.33 -9.24 -15.31
CA LYS A 458 0.83 -9.45 -16.67
C LYS A 458 1.08 -8.24 -17.58
N ASP A 459 1.95 -7.33 -17.17
CA ASP A 459 2.25 -6.05 -17.83
C ASP A 459 1.02 -5.15 -18.03
N ASN A 460 0.04 -5.26 -17.13
CA ASN A 460 -1.18 -4.46 -17.16
C ASN A 460 -1.16 -3.35 -16.12
N ALA A 461 -1.38 -2.11 -16.56
CA ALA A 461 -1.43 -0.95 -15.68
C ALA A 461 -2.86 -0.40 -15.59
N ALA A 462 -3.46 -0.44 -14.41
CA ALA A 462 -4.86 -0.09 -14.20
C ALA A 462 -5.16 1.40 -14.38
N VAL A 463 -6.33 1.66 -14.96
CA VAL A 463 -6.90 2.99 -15.19
C VAL A 463 -8.35 2.96 -14.75
N THR A 464 -8.74 3.93 -13.93
CA THR A 464 -10.13 4.11 -13.52
C THR A 464 -10.66 5.46 -13.98
N VAL A 465 -11.80 5.40 -14.66
CA VAL A 465 -12.59 6.54 -15.09
C VAL A 465 -13.79 6.68 -14.16
N THR A 466 -13.96 7.85 -13.55
CA THR A 466 -15.13 8.16 -12.73
C THR A 466 -15.99 9.21 -13.42
N LEU A 467 -17.28 8.89 -13.57
CA LEU A 467 -18.29 9.77 -14.13
C LEU A 467 -19.22 10.22 -13.01
N THR A 468 -19.31 11.52 -12.78
CA THR A 468 -20.15 12.12 -11.72
C THR A 468 -21.27 12.91 -12.35
N ASN A 469 -22.49 12.66 -11.91
CA ASN A 469 -23.69 13.39 -12.32
C ASN A 469 -24.01 14.49 -11.31
N PRO A 470 -23.81 15.77 -11.63
CA PRO A 470 -24.09 16.87 -10.69
C PRO A 470 -25.55 17.34 -10.73
N THR A 471 -26.44 16.67 -11.47
CA THR A 471 -27.84 17.09 -11.62
C THR A 471 -28.75 16.35 -10.66
N ASP A 472 -29.93 16.93 -10.41
CA ASP A 472 -30.99 16.36 -9.57
C ASP A 472 -31.77 15.20 -10.25
N VAL A 473 -31.41 14.83 -11.49
CA VAL A 473 -32.06 13.76 -12.25
C VAL A 473 -31.01 12.75 -12.70
N ALA A 474 -31.33 11.46 -12.62
CA ALA A 474 -30.44 10.41 -13.11
C ALA A 474 -30.12 10.60 -14.61
N VAL A 475 -28.86 10.37 -14.99
CA VAL A 475 -28.37 10.51 -16.36
C VAL A 475 -27.91 9.15 -16.88
N SER A 476 -28.49 8.72 -18.00
CA SER A 476 -28.07 7.52 -18.72
C SER A 476 -27.27 7.90 -19.96
N THR A 477 -26.10 7.28 -20.16
CA THR A 477 -25.24 7.55 -21.32
C THR A 477 -24.34 6.37 -21.66
N THR A 478 -23.76 6.36 -22.86
CA THR A 478 -22.73 5.40 -23.25
C THR A 478 -21.36 5.98 -22.99
N VAL A 479 -20.54 5.25 -22.24
CA VAL A 479 -19.15 5.59 -21.95
C VAL A 479 -18.26 4.87 -22.94
N ARG A 480 -17.43 5.63 -23.64
CA ARG A 480 -16.34 5.11 -24.47
C ARG A 480 -15.01 5.52 -23.87
N VAL A 481 -14.18 4.54 -23.52
CA VAL A 481 -12.81 4.75 -23.04
C VAL A 481 -11.87 4.18 -24.09
N SER A 482 -10.93 4.97 -24.58
CA SER A 482 -9.96 4.59 -25.59
C SER A 482 -8.60 5.24 -25.34
N GLY A 483 -7.53 4.65 -25.86
CA GLY A 483 -6.17 5.14 -25.67
C GLY A 483 -5.17 4.17 -26.29
N ASN A 484 -3.97 4.64 -26.61
CA ASN A 484 -2.94 3.75 -27.18
C ASN A 484 -2.54 2.68 -26.15
N GLY A 485 -2.63 1.40 -26.53
CA GLY A 485 -2.35 0.26 -25.65
C GLY A 485 -3.36 0.07 -24.51
N LEU A 486 -4.50 0.78 -24.50
CA LEU A 486 -5.55 0.65 -23.49
C LEU A 486 -6.63 -0.32 -23.96
N MET A 487 -7.11 -1.21 -23.09
CA MET A 487 -8.30 -2.00 -23.41
C MET A 487 -9.51 -1.08 -23.55
N GLY A 488 -10.10 -1.04 -24.74
CA GLY A 488 -11.24 -0.16 -25.01
C GLY A 488 -12.46 -0.56 -24.18
N VAL A 489 -13.18 0.43 -23.66
CA VAL A 489 -14.49 0.21 -23.02
C VAL A 489 -15.56 0.93 -23.82
N ASN A 490 -16.68 0.26 -24.10
CA ASN A 490 -17.86 0.86 -24.72
C ASN A 490 -19.11 0.31 -24.02
N LYS A 491 -19.61 1.02 -23.00
CA LYS A 491 -20.66 0.50 -22.10
C LYS A 491 -21.73 1.55 -21.82
N ALA A 492 -23.00 1.16 -21.91
CA ALA A 492 -24.11 1.98 -21.43
C ALA A 492 -24.16 1.96 -19.90
N ILE A 493 -24.27 3.13 -19.28
CA ILE A 493 -24.34 3.28 -17.83
C ILE A 493 -25.46 4.25 -17.45
N SER A 494 -26.05 4.02 -16.27
CA SER A 494 -26.95 4.98 -15.62
C SER A 494 -26.31 5.48 -14.33
N ILE A 495 -26.21 6.80 -14.21
CA ILE A 495 -25.62 7.50 -13.07
C ILE A 495 -26.76 8.20 -12.33
N PRO A 496 -27.04 7.85 -11.06
CA PRO A 496 -28.12 8.48 -10.30
C PRO A 496 -27.87 9.98 -10.10
N ALA A 497 -28.91 10.73 -9.75
CA ALA A 497 -28.80 12.15 -9.39
C ALA A 497 -27.74 12.34 -8.28
N HIS A 498 -26.84 13.32 -8.44
CA HIS A 498 -25.69 13.56 -7.56
C HIS A 498 -24.75 12.36 -7.33
N GLY A 499 -24.92 11.28 -8.11
CA GLY A 499 -24.18 10.04 -7.97
C GLY A 499 -22.95 9.96 -8.88
N SER A 500 -22.18 8.89 -8.70
CA SER A 500 -21.06 8.57 -9.60
C SER A 500 -21.03 7.10 -9.99
N ARG A 501 -20.42 6.80 -11.14
CA ARG A 501 -20.13 5.45 -11.61
C ARG A 501 -18.69 5.37 -12.07
N ARG A 502 -18.05 4.24 -11.78
CA ARG A 502 -16.68 3.95 -12.20
C ARG A 502 -16.68 2.97 -13.37
N VAL A 503 -15.72 3.19 -14.26
CA VAL A 503 -15.39 2.31 -15.37
C VAL A 503 -13.89 2.10 -15.31
N SER A 504 -13.48 0.86 -15.04
CA SER A 504 -12.07 0.48 -14.97
C SER A 504 -11.64 -0.21 -16.27
N THR A 505 -10.40 0.01 -16.64
CA THR A 505 -9.72 -0.65 -17.76
C THR A 505 -8.21 -0.68 -17.47
N VAL A 506 -7.43 -1.31 -18.33
CA VAL A 506 -5.97 -1.44 -18.16
C VAL A 506 -5.24 -1.03 -19.43
N PHE A 507 -4.07 -0.44 -19.28
CA PHE A 507 -3.06 -0.43 -20.33
C PHE A 507 -2.38 -1.78 -20.36
N THR A 508 -2.28 -2.40 -21.53
CA THR A 508 -1.59 -3.68 -21.74
C THR A 508 -0.20 -3.46 -22.32
N LYS A 509 0.69 -4.45 -22.22
CA LYS A 509 2.02 -4.41 -22.83
C LYS A 509 2.85 -3.21 -22.35
N VAL A 510 2.87 -2.96 -21.04
CA VAL A 510 3.65 -1.88 -20.43
C VAL A 510 5.05 -2.40 -20.10
N PHE A 511 5.94 -2.46 -21.10
CA PHE A 511 7.30 -3.00 -20.93
C PHE A 511 8.35 -1.96 -20.54
N GLN A 512 8.02 -0.68 -20.64
CA GLN A 512 8.93 0.42 -20.35
C GLN A 512 8.17 1.64 -19.85
N LYS A 513 8.87 2.54 -19.17
CA LYS A 513 8.27 3.76 -18.64
C LYS A 513 7.95 4.72 -19.78
N GLU A 514 6.68 5.07 -19.94
CA GLU A 514 6.25 5.99 -20.99
C GLU A 514 4.93 6.69 -20.63
N LEU A 515 4.63 7.79 -21.32
CA LEU A 515 3.37 8.52 -21.15
C LEU A 515 2.33 7.99 -22.13
N ARG A 516 1.22 7.44 -21.64
CA ARG A 516 0.09 6.99 -22.47
C ARG A 516 -1.16 7.82 -22.17
N THR A 517 -1.94 8.11 -23.21
CA THR A 517 -3.15 8.95 -23.09
C THR A 517 -4.40 8.11 -23.03
N VAL A 518 -5.24 8.39 -22.03
CA VAL A 518 -6.61 7.89 -21.95
C VAL A 518 -7.55 8.99 -22.43
N THR A 519 -8.49 8.64 -23.30
CA THR A 519 -9.58 9.51 -23.76
C THR A 519 -10.91 8.86 -23.42
N VAL A 520 -11.79 9.63 -22.80
CA VAL A 520 -13.12 9.19 -22.37
C VAL A 520 -14.14 10.07 -23.04
N SER A 521 -15.14 9.48 -23.71
CA SER A 521 -16.35 10.19 -24.11
C SER A 521 -17.60 9.63 -23.43
N ALA A 522 -18.41 10.52 -22.85
CA ALA A 522 -19.66 10.18 -22.18
C ALA A 522 -20.57 11.42 -22.12
N GLY A 523 -21.87 11.26 -22.40
CA GLY A 523 -22.85 12.34 -22.32
C GLY A 523 -22.54 13.56 -23.19
N GLY A 524 -21.96 13.36 -24.38
CA GLY A 524 -21.57 14.43 -25.30
C GLY A 524 -20.33 15.22 -24.86
N ARG A 525 -19.58 14.74 -23.85
CA ARG A 525 -18.29 15.31 -23.45
C ARG A 525 -17.17 14.35 -23.76
N THR A 526 -15.99 14.90 -24.04
CA THR A 526 -14.74 14.16 -24.14
C THR A 526 -13.73 14.75 -23.16
N ALA A 527 -13.00 13.91 -22.44
CA ALA A 527 -11.89 14.29 -21.57
C ALA A 527 -10.71 13.36 -21.83
N SER A 528 -9.50 13.92 -21.83
CA SER A 528 -8.27 13.15 -22.02
C SER A 528 -7.26 13.45 -20.94
N LYS A 529 -6.46 12.45 -20.56
CA LYS A 529 -5.39 12.61 -19.56
C LYS A 529 -4.22 11.70 -19.91
N GLY A 530 -3.00 12.25 -19.81
CA GLY A 530 -1.77 11.47 -19.86
C GLY A 530 -1.52 10.78 -18.52
N ILE A 531 -1.21 9.48 -18.59
CA ILE A 531 -0.83 8.64 -17.45
C ILE A 531 0.58 8.12 -17.72
N VAL A 532 1.49 8.33 -16.78
CA VAL A 532 2.83 7.74 -16.85
C VAL A 532 2.70 6.27 -16.46
N VAL A 533 2.82 5.37 -17.43
CA VAL A 533 2.83 3.94 -17.16
C VAL A 533 4.26 3.49 -16.88
N ASN A 534 4.45 2.70 -15.82
CA ASN A 534 5.74 2.10 -15.49
C ASN A 534 5.63 0.58 -15.63
N PRO A 535 6.67 -0.09 -16.14
CA PRO A 535 6.68 -1.56 -16.21
C PRO A 535 6.66 -2.16 -14.81
N PHE A 536 6.26 -3.42 -14.72
CA PHE A 536 6.26 -4.18 -13.47
C PHE A 536 7.68 -4.23 -12.87
N TYR A 537 8.67 -4.43 -13.76
CA TYR A 537 10.09 -4.34 -13.46
C TYR A 537 10.73 -3.11 -14.10
N VAL A 538 11.35 -2.25 -13.29
CA VAL A 538 12.32 -1.28 -13.80
C VAL A 538 13.57 -2.10 -14.12
N LYS A 539 13.93 -2.24 -15.40
CA LYS A 539 14.94 -3.19 -15.90
C LYS A 539 16.20 -3.33 -15.01
N PHE A 540 16.60 -4.61 -14.88
CA PHE A 540 17.87 -5.18 -14.46
C PHE A 540 19.11 -4.35 -14.80
#